data_AF-A0A3A4P3P3-F1
#
_entry.id   AF-A0A3A4P3P3-F1
#
_cell.length_a   1.000
_cell.length_b   1.000
_cell.length_c   1.000
_cell.angle_alpha   90.00
_cell.angle_beta   90.00
_cell.angle_gamma   90.00
#
_symmetry.space_group_name_H-M   'P 1'
#
loop_
_entity.id
_entity.type
_entity.pdbx_description
1 polymer ?
#
loop_
_entity_poly.entity_id
_entity_poly.type
_entity_poly.pdbx_seq_one_letter_code
_entity_poly.pdbx_strand_id
1 'polypeptide(L)'
;MDKRKSHEDLYEFEIGRFLDLLEQDRNYAFQRYGFTTIYSLPPEKLYQLKNELGWKGRDALDYYNQGTIECQEGKLKDALKHFEKAESMNCDQPELYFNMAVIMEEKDDKANARAYYQKYIDAVEKLDDIPISLQKELDEVREHLKSL
;
A
#
# COMPACT_ATOMS: atom_id res chain seq x y z
N MET A 1 2.16 39.37 17.97
CA MET A 1 2.99 38.39 17.24
C MET A 1 2.38 37.03 17.44
N ASP A 2 1.77 36.51 16.38
CA ASP A 2 1.03 35.24 16.36
C ASP A 2 2.02 34.06 16.34
N LYS A 3 2.03 33.23 17.38
CA LYS A 3 2.90 32.05 17.51
C LYS A 3 2.35 30.82 16.77
N ARG A 4 1.48 31.02 15.78
CA ARG A 4 0.84 29.97 14.99
C ARG A 4 1.31 30.02 13.54
N LYS A 5 2.58 29.69 13.29
CA LYS A 5 3.05 29.24 11.97
C LYS A 5 4.02 28.07 12.12
N SER A 6 3.56 26.94 11.57
CA SER A 6 4.27 25.72 11.16
C SER A 6 5.15 25.03 12.20
N HIS A 7 4.53 24.28 13.11
CA HIS A 7 5.04 22.94 13.33
C HIS A 7 4.56 22.12 12.14
N GLU A 8 5.40 21.98 11.12
CA GLU A 8 5.40 20.69 10.40
C GLU A 8 5.56 19.62 11.48
N ASP A 9 4.74 18.56 11.41
CA ASP A 9 4.87 17.42 12.30
C ASP A 9 6.35 17.03 12.35
N LEU A 10 6.92 16.88 13.55
CA LEU A 10 8.34 16.56 13.70
C LEU A 10 8.71 15.34 12.86
N TYR A 11 7.77 14.41 12.71
CA TYR A 11 7.89 13.27 11.82
C TYR A 11 8.07 13.66 10.35
N GLU A 12 7.17 14.48 9.79
CA GLU A 12 7.25 14.96 8.40
C GLU A 12 8.53 15.78 8.17
N PHE A 13 8.91 16.60 9.14
CA PHE A 13 10.15 17.39 9.10
C PHE A 13 11.40 16.53 9.09
N GLU A 14 11.46 15.48 9.93
CA GLU A 14 12.58 14.54 9.96
C GLU A 14 12.63 13.67 8.70
N ILE A 15 11.48 13.27 8.13
CA ILE A 15 11.42 12.58 6.84
C ILE A 15 11.95 13.47 5.72
N GLY A 16 11.51 14.73 5.64
CA GLY A 16 11.98 15.68 4.64
C GLY A 16 13.50 15.84 4.69
N ARG A 17 14.04 16.09 5.89
CA ARG A 17 15.50 16.21 6.09
C ARG A 17 16.26 14.92 5.76
N PHE A 18 15.70 13.74 6.06
CA PHE A 18 16.34 12.49 5.68
C PHE A 18 16.43 12.34 4.15
N LEU A 19 15.37 12.66 3.42
CA LEU A 19 15.35 12.62 1.95
C LEU A 19 16.35 13.61 1.34
N ASP A 20 16.41 14.85 1.86
CA ASP A 20 17.39 15.84 1.42
C ASP A 20 18.84 15.36 1.64
N LEU A 21 19.10 14.72 2.79
CA LEU A 21 20.41 14.17 3.12
C LEU A 21 20.76 12.95 2.25
N LEU A 22 19.78 12.13 1.86
CA LEU A 22 20.02 11.00 0.95
C LEU A 22 20.52 11.46 -0.42
N GLU A 23 20.05 12.62 -0.90
CA GLU A 23 20.52 13.23 -2.15
C GLU A 23 21.92 13.84 -2.02
N GLN A 24 22.23 14.45 -0.87
CA GLN A 24 23.47 15.20 -0.64
C GLN A 24 24.64 14.34 -0.17
N ASP A 25 24.42 13.56 0.90
CA ASP A 25 25.41 12.69 1.52
C ASP A 25 24.73 11.45 2.12
N ARG A 26 24.60 10.45 1.25
CA ARG A 26 23.97 9.17 1.57
C ARG A 26 24.63 8.45 2.76
N ASN A 27 25.95 8.55 2.91
CA ASN A 27 26.65 7.89 4.02
C ASN A 27 26.29 8.53 5.36
N TYR A 28 26.25 9.85 5.40
CA TYR A 28 25.85 10.59 6.60
C TYR A 28 24.36 10.41 6.92
N ALA A 29 23.49 10.36 5.91
CA ALA A 29 22.07 10.07 6.08
C ALA A 29 21.86 8.72 6.80
N PHE A 30 22.52 7.65 6.34
CA PHE A 30 22.43 6.34 6.98
C PHE A 30 23.09 6.29 8.35
N GLN A 31 24.21 6.99 8.56
CA GLN A 31 24.86 7.07 9.87
C GLN A 31 23.93 7.71 10.91
N ARG A 32 23.17 8.74 10.52
CA ARG A 32 22.31 9.51 11.42
C ARG A 32 20.99 8.82 11.72
N TYR A 33 20.33 8.28 10.70
CA TYR A 33 18.96 7.78 10.79
C TYR A 33 18.86 6.24 10.82
N GLY A 34 19.94 5.55 10.44
CA GLY A 34 19.93 4.10 10.29
C GLY A 34 18.90 3.64 9.24
N PHE A 35 18.46 2.39 9.37
CA PHE A 35 17.39 1.83 8.54
C PHE A 35 15.99 2.10 9.10
N THR A 36 15.87 2.53 10.36
CA THR A 36 14.58 2.73 11.04
C THR A 36 13.71 3.75 10.31
N THR A 37 14.29 4.89 9.91
CA THR A 37 13.57 5.93 9.16
C THR A 37 13.15 5.48 7.77
N ILE A 38 13.88 4.55 7.14
CA ILE A 38 13.50 3.98 5.84
C ILE A 38 12.17 3.23 5.96
N TYR A 39 12.05 2.36 6.96
CA TYR A 39 10.82 1.58 7.17
C TYR A 39 9.65 2.41 7.72
N SER A 40 9.90 3.66 8.12
CA SER A 40 8.84 4.62 8.44
C SER A 40 8.42 5.46 7.23
N LEU A 41 9.05 5.36 6.06
CA LEU A 41 8.62 6.14 4.90
C LEU A 41 7.22 5.71 4.42
N PRO A 42 6.43 6.64 3.83
CA PRO A 42 5.25 6.28 3.06
C PRO A 42 5.57 5.16 2.05
N PRO A 43 4.67 4.19 1.83
CA PRO A 43 4.94 3.00 1.02
C PRO A 43 5.53 3.28 -0.37
N GLU A 44 5.04 4.32 -1.05
CA GLU A 44 5.53 4.76 -2.36
C GLU A 44 6.99 5.22 -2.31
N LYS A 45 7.36 6.03 -1.29
CA LYS A 45 8.72 6.53 -1.10
C LYS A 45 9.69 5.41 -0.72
N LEU A 46 9.24 4.48 0.13
CA LEU A 46 10.00 3.30 0.48
C LEU A 46 10.32 2.46 -0.76
N TYR A 47 9.32 2.20 -1.62
CA TYR A 47 9.51 1.44 -2.85
C TYR A 47 10.52 2.09 -3.81
N GLN A 48 10.41 3.41 -4.04
CA GLN A 48 11.35 4.16 -4.89
C GLN A 48 12.77 4.09 -4.34
N LEU A 49 12.95 4.35 -3.03
CA LEU A 49 14.25 4.33 -2.39
C LEU A 49 14.88 2.92 -2.42
N LYS A 50 14.10 1.86 -2.17
CA LYS A 50 14.57 0.47 -2.29
C LYS A 50 15.13 0.20 -3.71
N ASN A 51 14.44 0.68 -4.75
CA ASN A 51 14.89 0.52 -6.13
C ASN A 51 16.19 1.29 -6.42
N GLU A 52 16.31 2.55 -5.98
CA GLU A 52 17.53 3.36 -6.13
C GLU A 52 18.73 2.76 -5.42
N LEU A 53 18.51 2.17 -4.24
CA LEU A 53 19.54 1.50 -3.45
C LEU A 53 19.89 0.11 -3.99
N GLY A 54 19.23 -0.34 -5.06
CA GLY A 54 19.48 -1.64 -5.68
C GLY A 54 19.13 -2.82 -4.76
N TRP A 55 18.21 -2.62 -3.80
CA TRP A 55 17.73 -3.70 -2.95
C TRP A 55 16.95 -4.70 -3.80
N LYS A 56 17.51 -5.89 -3.95
CA LYS A 56 16.98 -6.90 -4.89
C LYS A 56 15.78 -7.68 -4.35
N GLY A 57 15.50 -7.58 -3.06
CA GLY A 57 14.35 -8.25 -2.45
C GLY A 57 13.10 -7.38 -2.61
N ARG A 58 12.22 -7.75 -3.55
CA ARG A 58 10.83 -7.32 -3.49
C ARG A 58 10.08 -8.27 -2.57
N ASP A 59 9.46 -7.74 -1.54
CA ASP A 59 8.54 -8.48 -0.69
C ASP A 59 7.09 -8.39 -1.24
N ALA A 60 6.15 -9.07 -0.58
CA ALA A 60 4.75 -9.09 -1.03
C ALA A 60 4.13 -7.68 -1.03
N LEU A 61 4.54 -6.82 -0.09
CA LEU A 61 4.06 -5.46 0.04
C LEU A 61 4.59 -4.56 -1.09
N ASP A 62 5.84 -4.75 -1.53
CA ASP A 62 6.40 -4.04 -2.68
C ASP A 62 5.58 -4.32 -3.96
N TYR A 63 5.17 -5.58 -4.17
CA TYR A 63 4.30 -5.97 -5.29
C TYR A 63 2.89 -5.37 -5.18
N TYR A 64 2.31 -5.38 -3.98
CA TYR A 64 1.03 -4.72 -3.73
C TYR A 64 1.09 -3.22 -4.04
N ASN A 65 2.07 -2.50 -3.49
CA ASN A 65 2.23 -1.06 -3.71
C ASN A 65 2.41 -0.73 -5.19
N GLN A 66 3.21 -1.53 -5.90
CA GLN A 66 3.38 -1.35 -7.34
C GLN A 66 2.07 -1.53 -8.11
N GLY A 67 1.25 -2.53 -7.75
CA GLY A 67 -0.07 -2.71 -8.33
C GLY A 67 -1.00 -1.51 -8.10
N THR A 68 -0.96 -0.93 -6.89
CA THR A 68 -1.74 0.27 -6.55
C THR A 68 -1.33 1.49 -7.40
N ILE A 69 -0.03 1.70 -7.61
CA ILE A 69 0.48 2.77 -8.49
C ILE A 69 -0.02 2.54 -9.93
N GLU A 70 0.08 1.31 -10.43
CA GLU A 70 -0.35 0.96 -11.79
C GLU A 70 -1.87 1.12 -11.97
N CYS A 71 -2.67 0.89 -10.93
CA CYS A 71 -4.10 1.24 -10.93
C CYS A 71 -4.34 2.74 -11.13
N GLN A 72 -3.61 3.59 -10.40
CA GLN A 72 -3.71 5.05 -10.54
C GLN A 72 -3.34 5.53 -11.95
N GLU A 73 -2.40 4.83 -12.60
CA GLU A 73 -1.99 5.10 -13.98
C GLU A 73 -2.93 4.48 -15.03
N GLY A 74 -4.00 3.79 -14.62
CA GLY A 74 -4.94 3.10 -15.51
C GLY A 74 -4.40 1.81 -16.14
N LYS A 75 -3.24 1.31 -15.69
CA LYS A 75 -2.57 0.11 -16.20
C LYS A 75 -3.10 -1.16 -15.52
N LEU A 76 -4.42 -1.36 -15.58
CA LEU A 76 -5.13 -2.41 -14.82
C LEU A 76 -4.62 -3.84 -15.08
N LYS A 77 -4.15 -4.13 -16.31
CA LYS A 77 -3.57 -5.44 -16.65
C LYS A 77 -2.26 -5.72 -15.96
N ASP A 78 -1.41 -4.71 -15.79
CA ASP A 78 -0.14 -4.87 -15.11
C ASP A 78 -0.34 -4.84 -13.59
N ALA A 79 -1.24 -3.99 -13.11
CA ALA A 79 -1.63 -3.96 -11.70
C ALA A 79 -2.07 -5.35 -11.21
N LEU A 80 -2.91 -6.02 -11.99
CA LEU A 80 -3.37 -7.37 -11.67
C LEU A 80 -2.21 -8.38 -11.56
N LYS A 81 -1.21 -8.33 -12.45
CA LYS A 81 -0.05 -9.23 -12.37
C LYS A 81 0.76 -9.00 -11.10
N HIS A 82 0.93 -7.74 -10.69
CA HIS A 82 1.65 -7.40 -9.46
C HIS A 82 0.82 -7.81 -8.23
N PHE A 83 -0.50 -7.65 -8.26
CA PHE A 83 -1.39 -8.17 -7.22
C PHE A 83 -1.37 -9.70 -7.11
N GLU A 84 -1.43 -10.43 -8.23
CA GLU A 84 -1.27 -11.90 -8.25
C GLU A 84 0.09 -12.31 -7.67
N LYS A 85 1.14 -11.52 -7.94
CA LYS A 85 2.45 -11.78 -7.35
C LYS A 85 2.46 -11.53 -5.84
N ALA A 86 1.84 -10.45 -5.37
CA ALA A 86 1.67 -10.16 -3.94
C ALA A 86 0.86 -11.26 -3.23
N GLU A 87 -0.23 -11.73 -3.84
CA GLU A 87 -1.04 -12.85 -3.34
C GLU A 87 -0.21 -14.13 -3.24
N SER A 88 0.56 -14.47 -4.28
CA SER A 88 1.43 -15.66 -4.28
C SER A 88 2.51 -15.64 -3.19
N MET A 89 2.82 -14.46 -2.66
CA MET A 89 3.79 -14.24 -1.60
C MET A 89 3.12 -14.08 -0.22
N ASN A 90 1.81 -14.31 -0.12
CA ASN A 90 1.00 -14.14 1.08
C ASN A 90 1.06 -12.72 1.65
N CYS A 91 0.82 -11.72 0.80
CA CYS A 91 0.62 -10.34 1.26
C CYS A 91 -0.46 -10.30 2.36
N ASP A 92 -0.17 -9.57 3.43
CA ASP A 92 -1.00 -9.47 4.63
C ASP A 92 -2.01 -8.32 4.58
N GLN A 93 -2.12 -7.62 3.44
CA GLN A 93 -3.04 -6.51 3.23
C GLN A 93 -4.39 -7.03 2.68
N PRO A 94 -5.50 -6.97 3.44
CA PRO A 94 -6.82 -7.35 2.93
C PRO A 94 -7.21 -6.57 1.66
N GLU A 95 -6.81 -5.30 1.57
CA GLU A 95 -7.06 -4.38 0.45
C GLU A 95 -6.54 -4.90 -0.88
N LEU A 96 -5.56 -5.81 -0.88
CA LEU A 96 -5.14 -6.53 -2.07
C LEU A 96 -6.34 -7.19 -2.78
N TYR A 97 -7.17 -7.91 -2.03
CA TYR A 97 -8.32 -8.62 -2.58
C TYR A 97 -9.42 -7.65 -3.02
N PHE A 98 -9.63 -6.56 -2.29
CA PHE A 98 -10.57 -5.51 -2.70
C PHE A 98 -10.17 -4.90 -4.05
N ASN A 99 -8.90 -4.52 -4.20
CA ASN A 99 -8.39 -3.94 -5.44
C ASN A 99 -8.49 -4.92 -6.62
N MET A 100 -8.19 -6.20 -6.41
CA MET A 100 -8.38 -7.23 -7.44
C MET A 100 -9.85 -7.40 -7.83
N ALA A 101 -10.78 -7.34 -6.86
CA ALA A 101 -12.21 -7.43 -7.13
C ALA A 101 -12.71 -6.27 -8.00
N VAL A 102 -12.31 -5.03 -7.68
CA VAL A 102 -12.64 -3.84 -8.49
C VAL A 102 -12.11 -3.96 -9.91
N ILE A 103 -10.86 -4.42 -10.10
CA ILE A 103 -10.31 -4.68 -11.45
C ILE A 103 -11.14 -5.72 -12.21
N MET A 104 -11.65 -6.75 -11.54
CA MET A 104 -12.50 -7.76 -12.19
C MET A 104 -13.85 -7.18 -12.62
N GLU A 105 -14.45 -6.28 -11.83
CA GLU A 105 -15.69 -5.59 -12.22
C GLU A 105 -15.50 -4.67 -13.43
N GLU A 106 -14.40 -3.92 -13.47
CA GLU A 106 -14.04 -3.10 -14.63
C GLU A 106 -13.87 -3.94 -15.91
N LYS A 107 -13.57 -5.24 -15.75
CA LYS A 107 -13.48 -6.22 -16.84
C LYS A 107 -14.79 -6.97 -17.11
N ASP A 108 -15.88 -6.62 -16.43
CA ASP A 108 -17.18 -7.31 -16.43
C ASP A 108 -17.08 -8.80 -16.03
N ASP A 109 -16.03 -9.17 -15.29
CA ASP A 109 -15.80 -10.53 -14.78
C ASP A 109 -16.38 -10.67 -13.37
N LYS A 110 -17.71 -10.68 -13.31
CA LYS A 110 -18.48 -10.77 -12.06
C LYS A 110 -18.15 -12.00 -11.21
N ALA A 111 -17.79 -13.11 -11.85
CA ALA A 111 -17.47 -14.34 -11.15
C ALA A 111 -16.18 -14.20 -10.33
N ASN A 112 -15.12 -13.66 -10.95
CA ASN A 112 -13.87 -13.40 -10.24
C ASN A 112 -13.99 -12.22 -9.27
N ALA A 113 -14.75 -11.18 -9.60
CA ALA A 113 -15.04 -10.08 -8.68
C ALA A 113 -15.66 -10.59 -7.37
N ARG A 114 -16.71 -11.41 -7.46
CA ARG A 114 -17.33 -12.06 -6.29
C ARG A 114 -16.33 -12.87 -5.47
N ALA A 115 -15.48 -13.66 -6.14
CA ALA A 115 -14.48 -14.47 -5.47
C ALA A 115 -13.47 -13.62 -4.68
N TYR A 116 -12.99 -12.52 -5.26
CA TYR A 116 -12.06 -11.63 -4.58
C TYR A 116 -12.69 -10.80 -3.45
N TYR A 117 -13.94 -10.34 -3.60
CA TYR A 117 -14.66 -9.73 -2.48
C TYR A 117 -14.87 -10.69 -1.31
N GLN A 118 -15.14 -11.97 -1.59
CA GLN A 118 -15.22 -12.96 -0.52
C GLN A 118 -13.87 -13.14 0.18
N LYS A 119 -12.76 -13.19 -0.57
CA LYS A 119 -11.41 -13.21 0.03
C LYS A 119 -11.11 -11.98 0.88
N TYR A 120 -11.56 -10.79 0.45
CA TYR A 120 -11.45 -9.56 1.24
C TYR A 120 -12.19 -9.70 2.57
N ILE A 121 -13.46 -10.13 2.54
CA ILE A 121 -14.26 -10.38 3.76
C ILE A 121 -13.54 -11.37 4.68
N ASP A 122 -13.12 -12.51 4.14
CA ASP A 122 -12.44 -13.57 4.91
C ASP A 122 -11.09 -13.09 5.49
N ALA A 123 -10.40 -12.16 4.83
CA ALA A 123 -9.14 -11.60 5.29
C ALA A 123 -9.35 -10.58 6.42
N VAL A 124 -10.34 -9.70 6.28
CA VAL A 124 -10.70 -8.72 7.33
C VAL A 124 -11.24 -9.41 8.58
N GLU A 125 -12.07 -10.44 8.44
CA GLU A 125 -12.63 -11.19 9.58
C GLU A 125 -11.60 -11.99 10.38
N LYS A 126 -10.39 -12.20 9.83
CA LYS A 126 -9.27 -12.84 10.54
C LYS A 126 -8.48 -11.87 11.42
N LEU A 127 -8.71 -10.57 11.30
CA LEU A 127 -8.04 -9.58 12.13
C LEU A 127 -8.55 -9.69 13.58
N ASP A 128 -7.64 -9.60 14.55
CA ASP A 128 -7.98 -9.68 15.98
C ASP A 128 -8.89 -8.50 16.42
N ASP A 129 -8.71 -7.34 15.79
CA ASP A 129 -9.54 -6.15 15.97
C ASP A 129 -9.80 -5.54 14.59
N ILE A 130 -11.08 -5.30 14.27
CA ILE A 130 -11.50 -4.71 13.01
C ILE A 130 -11.75 -3.22 13.26
N PRO A 131 -10.91 -2.32 12.71
CA PRO A 131 -11.15 -0.89 12.80
C PRO A 131 -12.53 -0.50 12.28
N ILE A 132 -13.15 0.50 12.88
CA ILE A 132 -14.49 1.01 12.46
C ILE A 132 -14.51 1.36 10.96
N SER A 133 -13.41 1.90 10.43
CA SER A 133 -13.27 2.21 9.00
C SER A 133 -13.41 0.96 8.12
N LEU A 134 -12.75 -0.14 8.49
CA LEU A 134 -12.84 -1.42 7.77
C LEU A 134 -14.18 -2.11 8.00
N GLN A 135 -14.79 -1.95 9.18
CA GLN A 135 -16.13 -2.50 9.44
C GLN A 135 -17.18 -1.89 8.50
N LYS A 136 -17.11 -0.57 8.25
CA LYS A 136 -18.01 0.10 7.30
C LYS A 136 -17.83 -0.43 5.89
N GLU A 137 -16.59 -0.55 5.44
CA GLU A 137 -16.25 -1.07 4.11
C GLU A 137 -16.70 -2.54 3.95
N LEU A 138 -16.52 -3.36 4.98
CA LEU A 138 -16.98 -4.75 5.02
C LEU A 138 -18.49 -4.87 4.79
N ASP A 139 -19.28 -4.01 5.43
CA ASP A 139 -20.73 -3.99 5.28
C ASP A 139 -21.14 -3.53 3.88
N GLU A 140 -20.44 -2.54 3.31
CA GLU A 140 -20.65 -2.08 1.92
C GLU A 140 -20.35 -3.19 0.91
N VAL A 141 -19.24 -3.92 1.07
CA VAL A 141 -18.87 -5.05 0.21
C VAL A 141 -19.90 -6.18 0.31
N ARG A 142 -20.40 -6.49 1.51
CA ARG A 142 -21.43 -7.52 1.72
C ARG A 142 -22.75 -7.15 1.04
N GLU A 143 -23.16 -5.90 1.08
CA GLU A 143 -24.35 -5.44 0.35
C GLU A 143 -24.13 -5.49 -1.16
N HIS A 144 -22.97 -5.02 -1.64
CA HIS A 144 -22.61 -5.04 -3.06
C HIS A 144 -22.64 -6.45 -3.66
N LEU A 145 -22.13 -7.43 -2.93
CA LEU A 145 -22.12 -8.84 -3.32
C LEU A 145 -23.52 -9.43 -3.60
N LYS A 146 -24.57 -8.90 -2.96
CA LYS A 146 -25.97 -9.33 -3.19
C LYS A 146 -26.47 -8.91 -4.57
N SER A 147 -25.94 -7.81 -5.11
CA SER A 147 -26.33 -7.26 -6.41
C SER A 147 -25.41 -7.65 -7.56
N LEU A 148 -24.23 -8.21 -7.27
CA LEU A 148 -23.21 -8.56 -8.26
C LEU A 148 -23.60 -9.80 -9.09
#